data_AF-A0A3F2RNY9-F1
#
_entry.id   AF-A0A3F2RNY9-F1
#
_cell.length_a   1.000
_cell.length_b   1.000
_cell.length_c   1.000
_cell.angle_alpha   90.00
_cell.angle_beta   90.00
_cell.angle_gamma   90.00
#
_symmetry.space_group_name_H-M   'P 1'
#
loop_
_entity.id
_entity.type
_entity.pdbx_description
1 polymer ?
#
loop_
_entity_poly.entity_id
_entity_poly.type
_entity_poly.pdbx_seq_one_letter_code
_entity_poly.pdbx_strand_id
1 'polypeptide(L)'
;MGRSHTHLSYEDSQDGSSLGGYDDYEESRINSDAPEQSAMDKSRPPHTPVVFGGGVIPGTVEDAGLGFLADTDDRSVMRSASAKDVTIKDIRILAKIHGPTEQDPFRFLGIKWNSYASGHVSKPRDLLALESTGMALDSNGEKVCYFLTHSIEIDDVPEFRKQGLVRLRSSSCRIVRPYNSQGEVEVYFRGFCNAGGHLSVATSTQMFCDSMLATAQVVEESYLKKLAWFLPTKGFKKLLESRTTCFLCRYKVCKKCTVKKSLPMDSQNKKSLEFCLTCYLKAKKLSAWRVAVATLPKP
;
A
#
# COMPACT_ATOMS: atom_id res chain seq x y z
N MET A 1 -39.04 3.85 -24.18
CA MET A 1 -40.42 4.38 -24.03
C MET A 1 -41.31 3.26 -23.54
N GLY A 2 -41.91 3.45 -22.35
CA GLY A 2 -42.97 2.63 -21.74
C GLY A 2 -42.52 1.32 -21.08
N ARG A 3 -42.95 0.92 -19.88
CA ARG A 3 -43.79 1.53 -18.83
C ARG A 3 -43.64 0.63 -17.57
N SER A 4 -43.55 1.24 -16.39
CA SER A 4 -43.59 0.57 -15.07
C SER A 4 -44.92 -0.13 -14.80
N HIS A 5 -44.90 -1.16 -13.95
CA HIS A 5 -46.03 -1.55 -13.12
C HIS A 5 -45.59 -1.76 -11.67
N THR A 6 -45.95 -0.81 -10.83
CA THR A 6 -46.12 -0.95 -9.38
C THR A 6 -47.53 -1.46 -9.12
N HIS A 7 -47.70 -2.38 -8.16
CA HIS A 7 -48.99 -2.65 -7.55
C HIS A 7 -48.81 -2.78 -6.04
N LEU A 8 -49.21 -1.72 -5.34
CA LEU A 8 -49.53 -1.70 -3.92
C LEU A 8 -51.00 -2.13 -3.80
N SER A 9 -51.32 -3.02 -2.88
CA SER A 9 -52.68 -3.20 -2.40
C SER A 9 -52.66 -3.14 -0.88
N TYR A 10 -53.38 -2.14 -0.39
CA TYR A 10 -53.66 -1.80 1.00
C TYR A 10 -55.09 -2.29 1.24
N GLU A 11 -55.32 -3.14 2.24
CA GLU A 11 -56.64 -3.32 2.84
C GLU A 11 -56.49 -3.33 4.36
N ASP A 12 -57.43 -2.62 4.97
CA ASP A 12 -57.49 -2.07 6.31
C ASP A 12 -58.60 -2.81 7.06
N SER A 13 -58.41 -3.22 8.31
CA SER A 13 -59.42 -3.11 9.38
C SER A 13 -58.96 -3.70 10.73
N GLN A 14 -58.81 -2.76 11.67
CA GLN A 14 -58.99 -2.73 13.12
C GLN A 14 -59.40 -4.01 13.88
N ASP A 15 -58.76 -4.25 15.04
CA ASP A 15 -59.43 -4.15 16.35
C ASP A 15 -58.47 -4.30 17.56
N GLY A 16 -58.74 -3.51 18.61
CA GLY A 16 -58.72 -4.00 20.00
C GLY A 16 -57.42 -4.02 20.83
N SER A 17 -57.24 -2.96 21.63
CA SER A 17 -56.58 -2.88 22.95
C SER A 17 -56.05 -4.16 23.65
N SER A 18 -54.83 -4.12 24.20
CA SER A 18 -54.58 -4.24 25.66
C SER A 18 -53.08 -4.22 26.01
N LEU A 19 -52.80 -3.44 27.04
CA LEU A 19 -51.70 -3.46 28.03
C LEU A 19 -50.70 -4.64 28.04
N GLY A 20 -49.41 -4.29 28.08
CA GLY A 20 -48.50 -4.72 29.15
C GLY A 20 -47.64 -5.97 28.92
N GLY A 21 -46.32 -5.74 28.88
CA GLY A 21 -45.28 -6.66 29.33
C GLY A 21 -44.87 -7.75 28.36
N TYR A 22 -43.59 -7.78 28.00
CA TYR A 22 -42.66 -8.88 28.28
C TYR A 22 -41.28 -8.45 27.74
N ASP A 23 -40.36 -8.18 28.66
CA ASP A 23 -38.94 -8.19 28.40
C ASP A 23 -38.55 -9.58 27.93
N ASP A 24 -38.03 -9.72 26.71
CA ASP A 24 -37.27 -10.88 26.30
C ASP A 24 -35.94 -10.39 25.74
N TYR A 25 -34.99 -10.20 26.66
CA TYR A 25 -33.58 -10.13 26.32
C TYR A 25 -33.18 -11.53 25.87
N GLU A 26 -33.30 -11.78 24.57
CA GLU A 26 -32.87 -13.04 23.99
C GLU A 26 -31.38 -13.24 24.28
N GLU A 27 -31.17 -14.23 25.14
CA GLU A 27 -29.92 -14.62 25.74
C GLU A 27 -28.88 -14.92 24.65
N SER A 28 -27.71 -14.35 24.88
CA SER A 28 -26.50 -14.48 24.07
C SER A 28 -26.26 -15.91 23.59
N ARG A 29 -26.48 -16.17 22.29
CA ARG A 29 -25.74 -17.20 21.58
C ARG A 29 -24.29 -16.73 21.45
N ILE A 30 -23.50 -17.02 22.48
CA ILE A 30 -22.05 -16.95 22.44
C ILE A 30 -21.61 -17.88 21.31
N ASN A 31 -21.36 -17.30 20.14
CA ASN A 31 -20.80 -18.00 19.01
C ASN A 31 -19.36 -18.37 19.38
N SER A 32 -19.11 -19.65 19.66
CA SER A 32 -17.81 -20.19 20.06
C SER A 32 -16.75 -20.15 18.95
N ASP A 33 -17.10 -19.64 17.77
CA ASP A 33 -16.22 -19.46 16.60
C ASP A 33 -15.88 -17.98 16.33
N ALA A 34 -15.85 -17.12 17.36
CA ALA A 34 -15.22 -15.82 17.22
C ALA A 34 -13.72 -16.07 16.97
N PRO A 35 -13.16 -15.74 15.79
CA PRO A 35 -11.73 -15.86 15.57
C PRO A 35 -11.04 -15.05 16.66
N GLU A 36 -9.99 -15.60 17.28
CA GLU A 36 -9.14 -14.86 18.21
C GLU A 36 -9.04 -13.42 17.74
N GLN A 37 -9.50 -12.48 18.58
CA GLN A 37 -9.67 -11.10 18.17
C GLN A 37 -8.38 -10.62 17.49
N SER A 38 -8.48 -10.24 16.20
CA SER A 38 -7.31 -10.02 15.35
C SER A 38 -6.34 -9.06 16.01
N ALA A 39 -5.02 -9.20 15.78
CA ALA A 39 -4.02 -8.24 16.28
C ALA A 39 -4.38 -6.79 15.91
N MET A 40 -5.00 -6.60 14.74
CA MET A 40 -5.56 -5.31 14.33
C MET A 40 -6.67 -4.83 15.27
N ASP A 41 -7.64 -5.68 15.59
CA ASP A 41 -8.78 -5.30 16.43
C ASP A 41 -8.35 -5.03 17.88
N LYS A 42 -7.41 -5.84 18.42
CA LYS A 42 -6.82 -5.64 19.76
C LYS A 42 -6.04 -4.33 19.88
N SER A 43 -5.34 -3.93 18.82
CA SER A 43 -4.49 -2.73 18.82
C SER A 43 -5.23 -1.43 18.48
N ARG A 44 -6.47 -1.52 17.99
CA ARG A 44 -7.23 -0.38 17.47
C ARG A 44 -7.70 0.55 18.60
N PRO A 45 -7.33 1.84 18.58
CA PRO A 45 -7.82 2.78 19.58
C PRO A 45 -9.35 2.95 19.52
N PRO A 46 -10.01 3.28 20.65
CA PRO A 46 -11.43 3.63 20.66
C PRO A 46 -11.76 4.72 19.64
N HIS A 47 -12.98 4.68 19.09
CA HIS A 47 -13.49 5.65 18.12
C HIS A 47 -12.63 5.79 16.83
N THR A 48 -11.77 4.81 16.53
CA THR A 48 -11.00 4.77 15.29
C THR A 48 -11.70 3.84 14.28
N PRO A 49 -12.19 4.36 13.14
CA PRO A 49 -12.84 3.55 12.11
C PRO A 49 -11.88 2.53 11.49
N VAL A 50 -12.44 1.40 11.07
CA VAL A 50 -11.76 0.47 10.16
C VAL A 50 -12.14 0.86 8.75
N VAL A 51 -11.14 1.03 7.89
CA VAL A 51 -11.31 1.22 6.45
C VAL A 51 -10.99 -0.09 5.77
N PHE A 52 -11.80 -0.47 4.80
CA PHE A 52 -11.53 -1.56 3.89
C PHE A 52 -11.89 -1.13 2.47
N GLY A 53 -11.34 -1.83 1.49
CA GLY A 53 -11.60 -1.55 0.09
C GLY A 53 -10.79 -2.45 -0.81
N GLY A 54 -10.96 -2.28 -2.10
CA GLY A 54 -10.28 -3.09 -3.09
C GLY A 54 -10.62 -2.66 -4.51
N GLY A 55 -10.01 -3.35 -5.46
CA GLY A 55 -10.23 -3.11 -6.88
C GLY A 55 -9.34 -3.99 -7.74
N VAL A 56 -9.58 -3.94 -9.05
CA VAL A 56 -8.83 -4.71 -10.05
C VAL A 56 -7.84 -3.78 -10.76
N ILE A 57 -6.59 -4.23 -10.89
CA ILE A 57 -5.54 -3.51 -11.61
C ILE A 57 -4.80 -4.46 -12.58
N PRO A 58 -4.31 -3.95 -13.72
CA PRO A 58 -3.54 -4.76 -14.67
C PRO A 58 -2.15 -5.07 -14.14
N GLY A 59 -1.75 -6.34 -14.13
CA GLY A 59 -0.47 -6.82 -13.62
C GLY A 59 -0.49 -8.29 -13.21
N THR A 60 0.59 -8.73 -12.57
CA THR A 60 0.70 -10.08 -11.99
C THR A 60 0.90 -10.00 -10.48
N VAL A 61 0.66 -11.11 -9.77
CA VAL A 61 0.94 -11.20 -8.33
C VAL A 61 2.44 -10.97 -8.04
N GLU A 62 3.32 -11.44 -8.93
CA GLU A 62 4.77 -11.17 -8.81
C GLU A 62 5.11 -9.70 -9.02
N ASP A 63 4.37 -8.98 -9.88
CA ASP A 63 4.51 -7.53 -9.99
C ASP A 63 4.12 -6.84 -8.69
N ALA A 64 3.04 -7.26 -8.05
CA ALA A 64 2.70 -6.75 -6.73
C ALA A 64 3.80 -7.06 -5.70
N GLY A 65 4.36 -8.26 -5.73
CA GLY A 65 5.51 -8.65 -4.90
C GLY A 65 6.72 -7.75 -5.06
N LEU A 66 7.15 -7.50 -6.31
CA LEU A 66 8.25 -6.58 -6.57
C LEU A 66 7.88 -5.14 -6.21
N GLY A 67 6.64 -4.71 -6.44
CA GLY A 67 6.13 -3.39 -6.05
C GLY A 67 6.21 -3.16 -4.54
N PHE A 68 5.72 -4.10 -3.75
CA PHE A 68 5.77 -4.02 -2.29
C PHE A 68 7.17 -4.15 -1.70
N LEU A 69 8.09 -4.89 -2.34
CA LEU A 69 9.43 -5.14 -1.81
C LEU A 69 10.18 -3.83 -1.48
N ALA A 70 10.49 -3.62 -0.21
CA ALA A 70 11.20 -2.43 0.27
C ALA A 70 12.18 -2.79 1.40
N ASP A 71 13.05 -3.76 1.17
CA ASP A 71 14.01 -4.28 2.15
C ASP A 71 15.28 -3.42 2.34
N THR A 72 15.40 -2.31 1.61
CA THR A 72 16.46 -1.31 1.77
C THR A 72 15.86 0.10 1.88
N ASP A 73 16.64 1.06 2.38
CA ASP A 73 16.21 2.46 2.44
C ASP A 73 15.92 3.01 1.05
N ASP A 74 16.77 2.75 0.05
CA ASP A 74 16.57 3.15 -1.35
C ASP A 74 15.27 2.58 -1.94
N ARG A 75 14.97 1.30 -1.69
CA ARG A 75 13.71 0.68 -2.15
C ARG A 75 12.50 1.24 -1.40
N SER A 76 12.66 1.61 -0.12
CA SER A 76 11.60 2.24 0.67
C SER A 76 11.28 3.65 0.18
N VAL A 77 12.31 4.44 -0.14
CA VAL A 77 12.18 5.72 -0.83
C VAL A 77 11.49 5.51 -2.18
N MET A 78 11.91 4.50 -2.96
CA MET A 78 11.29 4.18 -4.23
C MET A 78 9.78 3.90 -4.14
N ARG A 79 9.37 3.06 -3.19
CA ARG A 79 7.96 2.74 -2.93
C ARG A 79 7.16 3.97 -2.48
N SER A 80 7.73 4.79 -1.59
CA SER A 80 7.05 5.99 -1.11
C SER A 80 6.81 7.05 -2.19
N ALA A 81 7.68 7.11 -3.21
CA ALA A 81 7.61 8.13 -4.26
C ALA A 81 6.39 7.99 -5.19
N SER A 82 5.68 6.86 -5.15
CA SER A 82 4.45 6.68 -5.93
C SER A 82 3.22 7.22 -5.22
N ALA A 83 3.28 7.44 -3.90
CA ALA A 83 2.25 8.16 -3.18
C ALA A 83 2.31 9.65 -3.57
N LYS A 84 1.18 10.21 -4.03
CA LYS A 84 1.08 11.63 -4.43
C LYS A 84 0.88 12.55 -3.25
N ASP A 85 0.09 12.11 -2.27
CA ASP A 85 -0.41 12.97 -1.19
C ASP A 85 0.33 12.78 0.14
N VAL A 86 1.28 11.83 0.19
CA VAL A 86 2.08 11.53 1.37
C VAL A 86 3.54 11.89 1.09
N THR A 87 4.01 12.98 1.68
CA THR A 87 5.42 13.38 1.61
C THR A 87 6.17 12.76 2.77
N ILE A 88 7.00 11.76 2.50
CA ILE A 88 7.88 11.16 3.50
C ILE A 88 9.14 12.01 3.62
N LYS A 89 9.40 12.51 4.82
CA LYS A 89 10.60 13.30 5.13
C LYS A 89 11.81 12.38 5.31
N ASP A 90 11.62 11.28 6.05
CA ASP A 90 12.69 10.34 6.35
C ASP A 90 12.18 8.90 6.52
N ILE A 91 13.01 7.93 6.14
CA ILE A 91 12.74 6.49 6.29
C ILE A 91 13.99 5.80 6.82
N ARG A 92 13.84 4.97 7.85
CA ARG A 92 14.91 4.11 8.36
C ARG A 92 14.40 2.70 8.59
N ILE A 93 15.14 1.72 8.08
CA ILE A 93 15.02 0.33 8.52
C ILE A 93 15.85 0.18 9.80
N LEU A 94 15.17 0.02 10.93
CA LEU A 94 15.81 -0.11 12.24
C LEU A 94 16.28 -1.53 12.52
N ALA A 95 15.54 -2.53 12.03
CA ALA A 95 15.92 -3.92 12.11
C ALA A 95 15.43 -4.68 10.89
N LYS A 96 16.28 -5.55 10.34
CA LYS A 96 15.92 -6.52 9.30
C LYS A 96 15.90 -7.90 9.95
N ILE A 97 14.71 -8.46 10.12
CA ILE A 97 14.50 -9.79 10.72
C ILE A 97 14.56 -10.85 9.63
N HIS A 98 13.86 -10.62 8.52
CA HIS A 98 13.96 -11.43 7.31
C HIS A 98 14.16 -10.54 6.09
N GLY A 99 15.12 -10.93 5.25
CA GLY A 99 15.32 -10.34 3.93
C GLY A 99 14.88 -11.27 2.80
N PRO A 100 14.93 -10.75 1.56
CA PRO A 100 14.66 -11.53 0.37
C PRO A 100 15.77 -12.55 0.13
N THR A 101 15.42 -13.66 -0.52
CA THR A 101 16.32 -14.78 -0.85
C THR A 101 16.12 -15.18 -2.32
N GLU A 102 16.95 -16.07 -2.86
CA GLU A 102 16.74 -16.57 -4.23
C GLU A 102 15.43 -17.34 -4.38
N GLN A 103 15.03 -18.08 -3.34
CA GLN A 103 13.81 -18.90 -3.30
C GLN A 103 12.56 -18.11 -2.91
N ASP A 104 12.74 -16.99 -2.19
CA ASP A 104 11.66 -16.09 -1.79
C ASP A 104 12.12 -14.62 -1.93
N PRO A 105 12.14 -14.09 -3.16
CA PRO A 105 12.77 -12.82 -3.47
C PRO A 105 11.91 -11.60 -3.12
N PHE A 106 10.64 -11.80 -2.74
CA PHE A 106 9.73 -10.72 -2.31
C PHE A 106 9.57 -10.65 -0.79
N ARG A 107 10.25 -11.53 -0.05
CA ARG A 107 10.19 -11.59 1.41
C ARG A 107 10.85 -10.39 2.05
N PHE A 108 10.16 -9.79 3.00
CA PHE A 108 10.76 -8.88 3.96
C PHE A 108 10.00 -8.94 5.28
N LEU A 109 10.72 -8.95 6.40
CA LEU A 109 10.19 -8.70 7.73
C LEU A 109 11.16 -7.79 8.46
N GLY A 110 10.69 -6.65 8.95
CA GLY A 110 11.54 -5.72 9.65
C GLY A 110 10.80 -4.63 10.37
N ILE A 111 11.55 -3.88 11.16
CA ILE A 111 11.06 -2.72 11.90
C ILE A 111 11.48 -1.46 11.14
N LYS A 112 10.51 -0.60 10.84
CA LYS A 112 10.72 0.66 10.14
C LYS A 112 10.22 1.83 10.94
N TRP A 113 10.99 2.92 10.87
CA TRP A 113 10.56 4.22 11.30
C TRP A 113 10.45 5.15 10.10
N ASN A 114 9.30 5.79 9.95
CA ASN A 114 9.02 6.75 8.89
C ASN A 114 8.60 8.07 9.52
N SER A 115 9.10 9.20 9.00
CA SER A 115 8.58 10.52 9.33
C SER A 115 7.92 11.15 8.11
N TYR A 116 6.77 11.76 8.34
CA TYR A 116 5.94 12.40 7.31
C TYR A 116 6.04 13.91 7.48
N ALA A 117 6.25 14.60 6.37
CA ALA A 117 6.07 16.04 6.34
C ALA A 117 4.59 16.37 6.55
N SER A 118 4.34 17.49 7.22
CA SER A 118 3.00 18.04 7.39
C SER A 118 2.93 19.41 6.73
N GLY A 119 1.72 19.79 6.30
CA GLY A 119 1.44 21.17 5.93
C GLY A 119 1.47 22.11 7.15
N HIS A 120 1.43 23.41 6.90
CA HIS A 120 1.61 24.48 7.90
C HIS A 120 0.66 24.40 9.12
N VAL A 121 -0.50 23.76 8.98
CA VAL A 121 -1.58 23.76 9.98
C VAL A 121 -1.50 22.56 10.95
N SER A 122 -0.52 21.66 10.78
CA SER A 122 -0.43 20.48 11.64
C SER A 122 1.00 20.04 11.92
N LYS A 123 1.23 19.41 13.08
CA LYS A 123 2.55 18.87 13.45
C LYS A 123 2.93 17.69 12.54
N PRO A 124 4.22 17.49 12.22
CA PRO A 124 4.66 16.32 11.47
C PRO A 124 4.39 15.04 12.26
N ARG A 125 4.18 13.92 11.54
CA ARG A 125 3.91 12.62 12.16
C ARG A 125 5.06 11.67 11.93
N ASP A 126 5.22 10.72 12.84
CA ASP A 126 6.05 9.54 12.61
C ASP A 126 5.27 8.25 12.81
N LEU A 127 5.76 7.17 12.20
CA LEU A 127 5.25 5.81 12.34
C LEU A 127 6.42 4.88 12.63
N LEU A 128 6.37 4.21 13.78
CA LEU A 128 7.20 3.05 14.09
C LEU A 128 6.35 1.80 13.88
N ALA A 129 6.76 0.94 12.95
CA ALA A 129 5.97 -0.23 12.58
C ALA A 129 6.82 -1.46 12.27
N LEU A 130 6.25 -2.63 12.61
CA LEU A 130 6.61 -3.88 11.99
C LEU A 130 6.00 -3.91 10.58
N GLU A 131 6.82 -4.23 9.59
CA GLU A 131 6.41 -4.39 8.20
C GLU A 131 6.76 -5.80 7.74
N SER A 132 5.80 -6.45 7.07
CA SER A 132 5.98 -7.77 6.47
C SER A 132 5.46 -7.79 5.03
N THR A 133 6.27 -8.25 4.09
CA THR A 133 5.86 -8.50 2.69
C THR A 133 6.27 -9.89 2.28
N GLY A 134 5.52 -10.49 1.36
CA GLY A 134 5.86 -11.79 0.84
C GLY A 134 4.78 -12.37 -0.06
N MET A 135 4.97 -13.63 -0.42
CA MET A 135 3.98 -14.44 -1.09
C MET A 135 3.51 -15.56 -0.16
N ALA A 136 2.25 -15.95 -0.30
CA ALA A 136 1.65 -17.04 0.43
C ALA A 136 0.70 -17.81 -0.48
N LEU A 137 0.24 -18.96 -0.02
CA LEU A 137 -0.89 -19.66 -0.60
C LEU A 137 -2.13 -19.34 0.23
N ASP A 138 -3.25 -19.09 -0.44
CA ASP A 138 -4.54 -18.99 0.25
C ASP A 138 -5.12 -20.39 0.56
N SER A 139 -6.34 -20.42 1.10
CA SER A 139 -7.03 -21.67 1.44
C SER A 139 -7.31 -22.57 0.25
N ASN A 140 -7.28 -22.02 -0.97
CA ASN A 140 -7.51 -22.76 -2.22
C ASN A 140 -6.18 -23.19 -2.86
N GLY A 141 -5.03 -22.87 -2.25
CA GLY A 141 -3.71 -23.11 -2.83
C GLY A 141 -3.33 -22.10 -3.91
N GLU A 142 -4.06 -21.00 -4.06
CA GLU A 142 -3.71 -19.96 -5.02
C GLU A 142 -2.63 -19.04 -4.46
N LYS A 143 -1.67 -18.66 -5.31
CA LYS A 143 -0.60 -17.75 -4.90
C LYS A 143 -1.15 -16.34 -4.73
N VAL A 144 -0.96 -15.80 -3.54
CA VAL A 144 -1.25 -14.40 -3.20
C VAL A 144 0.03 -13.67 -2.80
N CYS A 145 0.04 -12.36 -2.97
CA CYS A 145 1.04 -11.48 -2.40
C CYS A 145 0.41 -10.67 -1.27
N TYR A 146 1.16 -10.43 -0.21
CA TYR A 146 0.69 -9.63 0.92
C TYR A 146 1.64 -8.50 1.28
N PHE A 147 1.08 -7.46 1.88
CA PHE A 147 1.81 -6.42 2.59
C PHE A 147 1.08 -6.07 3.88
N LEU A 148 1.71 -6.38 5.01
CA LEU A 148 1.24 -6.10 6.36
C LEU A 148 2.06 -4.97 6.97
N THR A 149 1.40 -4.09 7.71
CA THR A 149 2.06 -3.07 8.53
C THR A 149 1.33 -2.96 9.85
N HIS A 150 2.05 -2.97 10.95
CA HIS A 150 1.49 -2.86 12.29
C HIS A 150 2.35 -1.96 13.16
N SER A 151 1.75 -0.94 13.77
CA SER A 151 2.47 -0.06 14.69
C SER A 151 2.94 -0.83 15.91
N ILE A 152 4.15 -0.55 16.35
CA ILE A 152 4.75 -1.17 17.54
C ILE A 152 5.36 -0.09 18.43
N GLU A 153 5.62 -0.46 19.68
CA GLU A 153 6.26 0.38 20.68
C GLU A 153 7.57 -0.31 21.09
N ILE A 154 8.67 0.45 21.11
CA ILE A 154 10.01 -0.01 21.47
C ILE A 154 10.65 1.11 22.30
N ASP A 155 11.22 0.76 23.45
CA ASP A 155 11.80 1.74 24.38
C ASP A 155 12.94 2.56 23.76
N ASP A 156 13.76 1.93 22.92
CA ASP A 156 14.86 2.59 22.18
C ASP A 156 14.38 3.60 21.14
N VAL A 157 13.08 3.58 20.78
CA VAL A 157 12.48 4.48 19.79
C VAL A 157 11.24 5.16 20.40
N PRO A 158 11.45 6.02 21.41
CA PRO A 158 10.36 6.67 22.12
C PRO A 158 9.62 7.63 21.18
N GLU A 159 8.49 8.16 21.67
CA GLU A 159 7.82 9.23 20.95
C GLU A 159 8.64 10.52 21.00
N PHE A 160 8.90 11.10 19.83
CA PHE A 160 9.71 12.32 19.68
C PHE A 160 8.90 13.61 19.86
N ARG A 161 8.04 13.66 20.89
CA ARG A 161 7.16 14.81 21.15
C ARG A 161 7.93 16.11 21.39
N LYS A 162 9.09 16.02 22.07
CA LYS A 162 9.98 17.15 22.34
C LYS A 162 10.58 17.74 21.05
N GLN A 163 10.71 16.92 20.01
CA GLN A 163 11.15 17.29 18.67
C GLN A 163 9.97 17.70 17.76
N GLY A 164 8.76 17.82 18.31
CA GLY A 164 7.57 18.29 17.61
C GLY A 164 6.85 17.22 16.78
N LEU A 165 7.22 15.94 16.91
CA LEU A 165 6.56 14.83 16.20
C LEU A 165 5.34 14.31 16.97
N VAL A 166 4.36 13.82 16.22
CA VAL A 166 3.19 13.11 16.73
C VAL A 166 3.21 11.67 16.20
N ARG A 167 3.29 10.68 17.10
CA ARG A 167 3.26 9.26 16.73
C ARG A 167 1.88 8.87 16.25
N LEU A 168 1.79 8.38 15.02
CA LEU A 168 0.57 7.80 14.49
C LEU A 168 0.50 6.31 14.86
N ARG A 169 -0.72 5.81 15.05
CA ARG A 169 -1.00 4.40 15.34
C ARG A 169 -1.87 3.81 14.24
N SER A 170 -1.35 2.83 13.53
CA SER A 170 -1.98 2.20 12.38
C SER A 170 -1.68 0.70 12.33
N SER A 171 -2.65 -0.06 11.82
CA SER A 171 -2.47 -1.45 11.42
C SER A 171 -3.20 -1.66 10.10
N SER A 172 -2.54 -2.31 9.14
CA SER A 172 -3.11 -2.54 7.81
C SER A 172 -2.64 -3.86 7.20
N CYS A 173 -3.50 -4.43 6.37
CA CYS A 173 -3.24 -5.58 5.53
C CYS A 173 -3.63 -5.23 4.10
N ARG A 174 -2.80 -5.63 3.14
CA ARG A 174 -3.08 -5.63 1.71
C ARG A 174 -2.83 -7.03 1.19
N ILE A 175 -3.78 -7.58 0.45
CA ILE A 175 -3.68 -8.85 -0.24
C ILE A 175 -3.89 -8.61 -1.73
N VAL A 176 -3.05 -9.22 -2.56
CA VAL A 176 -3.14 -9.17 -4.01
C VAL A 176 -3.18 -10.59 -4.55
N ARG A 177 -4.21 -10.91 -5.32
CA ARG A 177 -4.44 -12.24 -5.89
C ARG A 177 -4.75 -12.16 -7.39
N PRO A 178 -4.59 -13.26 -8.14
CA PRO A 178 -5.00 -13.28 -9.54
C PRO A 178 -6.50 -12.97 -9.67
N TYR A 179 -6.88 -12.12 -10.61
CA TYR A 179 -8.29 -11.85 -10.92
C TYR A 179 -8.77 -12.67 -12.12
N ASN A 180 -7.92 -12.76 -13.15
CA ASN A 180 -8.17 -13.56 -14.34
C ASN A 180 -6.86 -14.02 -15.01
N SER A 181 -7.00 -14.81 -16.06
CA SER A 181 -5.88 -15.30 -16.88
C SER A 181 -5.31 -14.26 -17.85
N GLN A 182 -5.88 -13.06 -17.94
CA GLN A 182 -5.48 -12.01 -18.89
C GLN A 182 -4.44 -11.02 -18.31
N GLY A 183 -3.94 -11.29 -17.11
CA GLY A 183 -2.93 -10.45 -16.46
C GLY A 183 -3.54 -9.29 -15.70
N GLU A 184 -4.60 -9.56 -14.94
CA GLU A 184 -5.17 -8.65 -13.95
C GLU A 184 -5.09 -9.28 -12.56
N VAL A 185 -4.93 -8.43 -11.56
CA VAL A 185 -4.93 -8.81 -10.15
C VAL A 185 -5.98 -8.03 -9.39
N GLU A 186 -6.61 -8.71 -8.43
CA GLU A 186 -7.49 -8.09 -7.46
C GLU A 186 -6.68 -7.71 -6.23
N VAL A 187 -6.88 -6.48 -5.77
CA VAL A 187 -6.30 -5.93 -4.55
C VAL A 187 -7.40 -5.81 -3.52
N TYR A 188 -7.15 -6.32 -2.32
CA TYR A 188 -7.96 -6.07 -1.13
C TYR A 188 -7.09 -5.39 -0.08
N PHE A 189 -7.65 -4.46 0.67
CA PHE A 189 -7.00 -3.88 1.84
C PHE A 189 -7.99 -3.67 2.99
N ARG A 190 -7.46 -3.75 4.21
CA ARG A 190 -8.19 -3.47 5.45
C ARG A 190 -7.22 -2.90 6.48
N GLY A 191 -7.68 -1.93 7.27
CA GLY A 191 -6.89 -1.41 8.38
C GLY A 191 -7.52 -0.24 9.09
N PHE A 192 -6.75 0.37 9.98
CA PHE A 192 -7.10 1.62 10.63
C PHE A 192 -5.88 2.53 10.70
N CYS A 193 -6.12 3.83 10.90
CA CYS A 193 -5.11 4.77 11.32
C CYS A 193 -5.71 5.81 12.26
N ASN A 194 -5.01 6.04 13.36
CA ASN A 194 -5.19 7.17 14.24
C ASN A 194 -3.95 8.05 14.09
N ALA A 195 -4.11 9.23 13.47
CA ALA A 195 -3.00 10.14 13.19
C ALA A 195 -2.51 10.93 14.43
N GLY A 196 -3.19 10.78 15.57
CA GLY A 196 -2.87 11.42 16.83
C GLY A 196 -3.02 12.95 16.84
N GLY A 197 -2.70 13.54 17.98
CA GLY A 197 -2.74 14.99 18.19
C GLY A 197 -4.16 15.56 18.05
N HIS A 198 -4.28 16.71 17.40
CA HIS A 198 -5.55 17.43 17.22
C HIS A 198 -6.24 17.15 15.88
N LEU A 199 -5.84 16.10 15.14
CA LEU A 199 -6.56 15.73 13.92
C LEU A 199 -7.89 15.08 14.25
N SER A 200 -8.92 15.48 13.53
CA SER A 200 -10.23 14.84 13.64
C SER A 200 -10.16 13.38 13.16
N VAL A 201 -11.11 12.57 13.62
CA VAL A 201 -11.29 11.19 13.14
C VAL A 201 -11.49 11.16 11.63
N ALA A 202 -12.27 12.11 11.08
CA ALA A 202 -12.51 12.21 9.64
C ALA A 202 -11.21 12.48 8.86
N THR A 203 -10.38 13.43 9.34
CA THR A 203 -9.09 13.74 8.70
C THR A 203 -8.13 12.54 8.78
N SER A 204 -8.05 11.87 9.92
CA SER A 204 -7.23 10.66 10.08
C SER A 204 -7.68 9.54 9.14
N THR A 205 -9.00 9.37 8.99
CA THR A 205 -9.61 8.38 8.10
C THR A 205 -9.31 8.70 6.65
N GLN A 206 -9.44 9.97 6.22
CA GLN A 206 -9.11 10.38 4.85
C GLN A 206 -7.64 10.14 4.52
N MET A 207 -6.72 10.54 5.41
CA MET A 207 -5.28 10.27 5.24
C MET A 207 -5.00 8.77 5.06
N PHE A 208 -5.73 7.91 5.77
CA PHE A 208 -5.59 6.48 5.65
C PHE A 208 -6.17 5.95 4.33
N CYS A 209 -7.34 6.43 3.90
CA CYS A 209 -7.92 6.11 2.60
C CYS A 209 -6.96 6.46 1.46
N ASP A 210 -6.37 7.65 1.47
CA ASP A 210 -5.40 8.09 0.45
C ASP A 210 -4.17 7.15 0.42
N SER A 211 -3.67 6.77 1.61
CA SER A 211 -2.58 5.79 1.74
C SER A 211 -2.95 4.39 1.25
N MET A 212 -4.18 3.93 1.48
CA MET A 212 -4.65 2.63 0.98
C MET A 212 -4.85 2.66 -0.54
N LEU A 213 -5.44 3.73 -1.09
CA LEU A 213 -5.67 3.90 -2.53
C LEU A 213 -4.36 3.99 -3.33
N ALA A 214 -3.27 4.46 -2.71
CA ALA A 214 -1.94 4.41 -3.32
C ALA A 214 -1.50 2.98 -3.70
N THR A 215 -2.07 1.94 -3.08
CA THR A 215 -1.83 0.53 -3.44
C THR A 215 -2.19 0.23 -4.90
N ALA A 216 -3.11 0.99 -5.52
CA ALA A 216 -3.41 0.86 -6.94
C ALA A 216 -2.19 1.12 -7.85
N GLN A 217 -1.14 1.76 -7.34
CA GLN A 217 0.11 2.01 -8.06
C GLN A 217 1.17 0.92 -7.87
N VAL A 218 0.90 -0.13 -7.09
CA VAL A 218 1.91 -1.16 -6.76
C VAL A 218 2.53 -1.83 -8.00
N VAL A 219 1.72 -2.09 -9.04
CA VAL A 219 2.21 -2.68 -10.29
C VAL A 219 3.06 -1.68 -11.08
N GLU A 220 2.68 -0.40 -11.06
CA GLU A 220 3.47 0.66 -11.69
C GLU A 220 4.82 0.83 -10.98
N GLU A 221 4.87 0.72 -9.65
CA GLU A 221 6.12 0.69 -8.88
C GLU A 221 7.04 -0.46 -9.31
N SER A 222 6.48 -1.65 -9.54
CA SER A 222 7.24 -2.78 -10.10
C SER A 222 7.85 -2.41 -11.46
N TYR A 223 7.10 -1.75 -12.34
CA TYR A 223 7.63 -1.30 -13.63
C TYR A 223 8.74 -0.26 -13.48
N LEU A 224 8.64 0.66 -12.51
CA LEU A 224 9.72 1.60 -12.20
C LEU A 224 10.97 0.89 -11.69
N LYS A 225 10.83 -0.13 -10.85
CA LYS A 225 11.95 -0.99 -10.38
C LYS A 225 12.60 -1.73 -11.55
N LYS A 226 11.80 -2.30 -12.46
CA LYS A 226 12.28 -2.96 -13.68
C LYS A 226 12.98 -1.99 -14.64
N LEU A 227 12.51 -0.75 -14.75
CA LEU A 227 13.21 0.30 -15.50
C LEU A 227 14.53 0.68 -14.84
N ALA A 228 14.53 0.89 -13.52
CA ALA A 228 15.70 1.22 -12.73
C ALA A 228 16.80 0.15 -12.84
N TRP A 229 16.42 -1.12 -12.99
CA TRP A 229 17.37 -2.22 -13.21
C TRP A 229 18.20 -2.09 -14.49
N PHE A 230 17.68 -1.43 -15.53
CA PHE A 230 18.46 -1.16 -16.75
C PHE A 230 19.37 0.07 -16.63
N LEU A 231 19.29 0.82 -15.53
CA LEU A 231 20.02 2.07 -15.37
C LEU A 231 21.46 1.81 -14.90
N PRO A 232 22.47 2.51 -15.44
CA PRO A 232 23.83 2.40 -14.95
C PRO A 232 23.91 2.83 -13.48
N THR A 233 24.46 1.97 -12.63
CA THR A 233 24.67 2.25 -11.19
C THR A 233 25.72 3.34 -10.94
N LYS A 234 26.64 3.56 -11.90
CA LYS A 234 27.66 4.61 -11.88
C LYS A 234 27.42 5.63 -12.99
N GLY A 235 27.57 6.93 -12.68
CA GLY A 235 27.44 8.01 -13.67
C GLY A 235 26.00 8.47 -13.95
N PHE A 236 25.02 8.02 -13.15
CA PHE A 236 23.62 8.42 -13.29
C PHE A 236 23.44 9.94 -13.30
N LYS A 237 24.28 10.71 -12.57
CA LYS A 237 24.29 12.19 -12.57
C LYS A 237 24.79 12.82 -13.88
N LYS A 238 25.79 12.22 -14.55
CA LYS A 238 26.36 12.72 -15.82
C LYS A 238 25.47 12.41 -17.03
N LEU A 239 24.63 11.37 -16.94
CA LEU A 239 23.78 10.90 -18.05
C LEU A 239 22.49 11.71 -18.25
N LEU A 240 22.32 12.79 -17.49
CA LEU A 240 21.08 13.55 -17.32
C LEU A 240 20.94 14.78 -18.23
N GLU A 241 21.91 15.02 -19.11
CA GLU A 241 21.97 16.24 -19.92
C GLU A 241 21.27 16.13 -21.29
N SER A 242 20.88 14.94 -21.74
CA SER A 242 20.21 14.78 -23.04
C SER A 242 18.70 15.00 -22.96
N ARG A 243 18.19 16.06 -23.60
CA ARG A 243 16.78 16.50 -23.52
C ARG A 243 15.84 16.00 -24.63
N THR A 244 16.23 15.04 -25.48
CA THR A 244 15.34 14.56 -26.58
C THR A 244 15.48 13.08 -26.95
N THR A 245 16.19 12.27 -26.17
CA THR A 245 16.42 10.86 -26.47
C THR A 245 15.90 9.95 -25.36
N CYS A 246 15.53 8.72 -25.71
CA CYS A 246 15.18 7.70 -24.74
C CYS A 246 16.34 7.49 -23.76
N PHE A 247 16.06 7.51 -22.46
CA PHE A 247 17.09 7.37 -21.42
C PHE A 247 17.78 6.00 -21.45
N LEU A 248 17.11 4.95 -21.95
CA LEU A 248 17.68 3.60 -22.02
C LEU A 248 18.49 3.38 -23.30
N CYS A 249 17.85 3.50 -24.46
CA CYS A 249 18.49 3.16 -25.75
C CYS A 249 19.10 4.36 -26.48
N ARG A 250 18.95 5.59 -25.97
CA ARG A 250 19.48 6.84 -26.56
C ARG A 250 18.98 7.18 -27.96
N TYR A 251 17.99 6.44 -28.48
CA TYR A 251 17.30 6.81 -29.72
C TYR A 251 16.38 8.01 -29.52
N LYS A 252 16.37 8.91 -30.51
CA LYS A 252 15.40 10.00 -30.62
C LYS A 252 14.06 9.43 -31.06
N VAL A 253 13.00 9.78 -30.33
CA VAL A 253 11.63 9.34 -30.63
C VAL A 253 10.67 10.52 -30.61
N CYS A 254 9.57 10.42 -31.35
CA CYS A 254 8.54 11.46 -31.35
C CYS A 254 7.81 11.48 -29.99
N LYS A 255 7.15 12.61 -29.67
CA LYS A 255 6.43 12.78 -28.39
C LYS A 255 5.37 11.70 -28.13
N LYS A 256 4.72 11.16 -29.17
CA LYS A 256 3.71 10.08 -29.06
C LYS A 256 4.31 8.72 -28.66
N CYS A 257 5.58 8.49 -28.97
CA CYS A 257 6.32 7.29 -28.61
C CYS A 257 7.17 7.48 -27.34
N THR A 258 7.05 8.63 -26.68
CA THR A 258 7.74 8.94 -25.43
C THR A 258 6.82 8.71 -24.24
N VAL A 259 7.29 7.92 -23.29
CA VAL A 259 6.68 7.71 -21.98
C VAL A 259 7.52 8.44 -20.94
N LYS A 260 6.90 9.35 -20.18
CA LYS A 260 7.56 10.06 -19.08
C LYS A 260 7.30 9.32 -17.78
N LYS A 261 8.36 9.03 -17.02
CA LYS A 261 8.26 8.41 -15.70
C LYS A 261 9.13 9.15 -14.70
N SER A 262 8.59 9.35 -13.50
CA SER A 262 9.31 10.00 -12.41
C SER A 262 9.96 8.93 -11.55
N LEU A 263 11.27 8.99 -11.42
CA LEU A 263 12.02 8.17 -10.47
C LEU A 263 12.44 9.04 -9.27
N PRO A 264 12.37 8.52 -8.04
CA PRO A 264 12.90 9.24 -6.90
C PRO A 264 14.42 9.30 -6.98
N MET A 265 14.96 10.48 -6.67
CA MET A 265 16.38 10.70 -6.46
C MET A 265 16.74 10.57 -4.97
N ASP A 266 15.83 11.01 -4.11
CA ASP A 266 15.85 10.88 -2.66
C ASP A 266 14.39 10.89 -2.13
N SER A 267 14.18 10.95 -0.81
CA SER A 267 12.85 10.93 -0.19
C SER A 267 11.96 12.11 -0.59
N GLN A 268 12.53 13.23 -1.02
CA GLN A 268 11.82 14.49 -1.29
C GLN A 268 11.83 14.87 -2.77
N ASN A 269 12.85 14.45 -3.52
CA ASN A 269 13.07 14.86 -4.90
C ASN A 269 12.79 13.72 -5.88
N LYS A 270 12.02 14.04 -6.92
CA LYS A 270 11.75 13.15 -8.06
C LYS A 270 12.31 13.75 -9.33
N LYS A 271 12.83 12.90 -10.22
CA LYS A 271 13.28 13.30 -11.54
C LYS A 271 12.45 12.62 -12.62
N SER A 272 11.87 13.43 -13.51
CA SER A 272 11.19 12.94 -14.70
C SER A 272 12.22 12.52 -15.75
N LEU A 273 12.10 11.28 -16.22
CA LEU A 273 12.91 10.69 -17.29
C LEU A 273 12.00 10.31 -18.46
N GLU A 274 12.55 10.39 -19.67
CA GLU A 274 11.85 10.07 -20.90
C GLU A 274 12.34 8.73 -21.46
N PHE A 275 11.41 7.81 -21.70
CA PHE A 275 11.67 6.48 -22.25
C PHE A 275 10.90 6.30 -23.56
N CYS A 276 11.48 5.62 -24.57
CA CYS A 276 10.68 5.22 -25.71
C CYS A 276 9.70 4.11 -25.31
N LEU A 277 8.55 4.05 -25.98
CA LEU A 277 7.50 3.07 -25.74
C LEU A 277 8.04 1.62 -25.77
N THR A 278 8.93 1.30 -26.71
CA THR A 278 9.53 -0.03 -26.81
C THR A 278 10.34 -0.41 -25.58
N CYS A 279 11.19 0.49 -25.06
CA CYS A 279 11.96 0.21 -23.84
C CYS A 279 11.04 0.10 -22.61
N TYR A 280 10.01 0.96 -22.54
CA TYR A 280 9.03 0.89 -21.46
C TYR A 280 8.26 -0.44 -21.47
N LEU A 281 7.75 -0.87 -22.63
CA LEU A 281 7.07 -2.15 -22.78
C LEU A 281 7.99 -3.35 -22.52
N LYS A 282 9.26 -3.27 -22.92
CA LYS A 282 10.26 -4.30 -22.58
C LYS A 282 10.43 -4.41 -21.07
N ALA A 283 10.52 -3.29 -20.36
CA ALA A 283 10.59 -3.29 -18.90
C ALA A 283 9.33 -3.89 -18.26
N LYS A 284 8.12 -3.53 -18.73
CA LYS A 284 6.86 -4.13 -18.23
C LYS A 284 6.84 -5.66 -18.35
N LYS A 285 7.34 -6.19 -19.48
CA LYS A 285 7.39 -7.63 -19.78
C LYS A 285 8.50 -8.41 -19.07
N LEU A 286 9.41 -7.75 -18.35
CA LEU A 286 10.42 -8.47 -17.56
C LEU A 286 9.75 -9.24 -16.43
N SER A 287 10.25 -10.42 -16.12
CA SER A 287 9.84 -11.16 -14.92
C SER A 287 10.21 -10.37 -13.67
N ALA A 288 9.23 -10.09 -12.82
CA ALA A 288 9.44 -9.44 -11.53
C ALA A 288 10.34 -10.30 -10.63
N TRP A 289 10.16 -11.62 -10.65
CA TRP A 289 11.03 -12.57 -9.97
C TRP A 289 12.49 -12.43 -10.39
N ARG A 290 12.77 -12.44 -11.70
CA ARG A 290 14.15 -12.32 -12.22
C ARG A 290 14.82 -11.02 -11.79
N VAL A 291 14.07 -9.92 -11.80
CA VAL A 291 14.61 -8.62 -11.35
C VAL A 291 14.87 -8.63 -9.85
N ALA A 292 13.97 -9.18 -9.04
CA ALA A 292 14.15 -9.27 -7.60
C ALA A 292 15.37 -10.12 -7.23
N VAL A 293 15.53 -11.31 -7.82
CA VAL A 293 16.70 -12.18 -7.62
C VAL A 293 18.00 -11.48 -8.06
N ALA A 294 18.01 -10.86 -9.25
CA ALA A 294 19.19 -10.17 -9.76
C ALA A 294 19.60 -8.93 -8.96
N THR A 295 18.72 -8.44 -8.08
CA THR A 295 18.96 -7.27 -7.24
C THR A 295 18.99 -7.61 -5.75
N LEU A 296 19.18 -8.88 -5.40
CA LEU A 296 19.45 -9.29 -4.02
C LEU A 296 20.73 -8.61 -3.49
N PRO A 297 20.80 -8.31 -2.19
CA PRO A 297 22.05 -7.90 -1.56
C PRO A 297 23.12 -8.96 -1.83
N LYS A 298 24.30 -8.52 -2.28
CA LYS A 298 25.45 -9.42 -2.36
C LYS A 298 25.91 -9.76 -0.94
N PRO A 299 26.33 -11.01 -0.69
CA PRO A 299 26.89 -11.41 0.60
C PRO A 299 28.15 -10.61 0.95
#